data_AF-W5JJE1-F1
#
_entry.id   AF-W5JJE1-F1
#
_cell.length_a   1.000
_cell.length_b   1.000
_cell.length_c   1.000
_cell.angle_alpha   90.00
_cell.angle_beta   90.00
_cell.angle_gamma   90.00
#
_symmetry.space_group_name_H-M   'P 1'
#
loop_
_entity.id
_entity.type
_entity.pdbx_description
1 polymer ?
#
loop_
_entity_poly.entity_id
_entity_poly.type
_entity_poly.pdbx_seq_one_letter_code
_entity_poly.pdbx_strand_id
1 'polypeptide(L)'
;MGAAVDPENRLAALELSEEERKFRFRAGAFLASVGATAAVAGFSKAIMTAKKSDPKYFDKGLHASLSLHEAGTSLALRALGWGTLYAILGTGTICFGIWKLSGAKDMKEFRESMGRAFPRVPRNDPPRSRTEFDGLTDLMQYLSTWGSTKDEN
;
A
#
# COMPACT_ATOMS: atom_id res chain seq x y z
N MET A 1 43.10 -13.85 -18.11
CA MET A 1 43.36 -13.60 -16.69
C MET A 1 42.02 -13.67 -15.97
N GLY A 2 41.59 -14.90 -15.64
CA GLY A 2 40.26 -15.16 -15.05
C GLY A 2 40.37 -15.20 -13.54
N ALA A 3 39.63 -14.33 -12.85
CA ALA A 3 39.57 -14.30 -11.41
C ALA A 3 38.91 -15.59 -10.89
N ALA A 4 39.70 -16.46 -10.28
CA ALA A 4 39.20 -17.57 -9.48
C ALA A 4 38.53 -16.97 -8.24
N VAL A 5 37.21 -16.81 -8.30
CA VAL A 5 36.38 -16.39 -7.17
C VAL A 5 36.40 -17.49 -6.12
N ASP A 6 36.94 -17.17 -4.94
CA ASP A 6 37.16 -18.06 -3.81
C ASP A 6 35.88 -18.78 -3.33
N PRO A 7 35.98 -20.06 -2.91
CA PRO A 7 34.83 -20.87 -2.52
C PRO A 7 34.10 -20.34 -1.27
N GLU A 8 34.81 -19.68 -0.35
CA GLU A 8 34.22 -19.07 0.86
C GLU A 8 33.26 -17.94 0.52
N ASN A 9 33.64 -17.08 -0.44
CA ASN A 9 32.84 -15.94 -0.87
C ASN A 9 31.58 -16.38 -1.65
N ARG A 10 31.63 -17.56 -2.29
CA ARG A 10 30.47 -18.18 -2.95
C ARG A 10 29.45 -18.70 -1.94
N LEU A 11 29.91 -19.27 -0.82
CA LEU A 11 29.01 -19.73 0.25
C LEU A 11 28.32 -18.55 0.94
N ALA A 12 29.07 -17.51 1.28
CA ALA A 12 28.52 -16.29 1.87
C ALA A 12 27.51 -15.59 0.93
N ALA A 13 27.78 -15.55 -0.38
CA ALA A 13 26.85 -14.98 -1.36
C ALA A 13 25.56 -15.80 -1.52
N LEU A 14 25.65 -17.13 -1.42
CA LEU A 14 24.48 -18.01 -1.48
C LEU A 14 23.62 -17.87 -0.21
N GLU A 15 24.23 -17.82 0.98
CA GLU A 15 23.53 -17.62 2.25
C GLU A 15 22.81 -16.27 2.32
N LEU A 16 23.46 -15.18 1.88
CA LEU A 16 22.82 -13.87 1.78
C LEU A 16 21.61 -13.90 0.83
N SER A 17 21.72 -14.58 -0.32
CA SER A 17 20.61 -14.68 -1.28
C SER A 17 19.41 -15.49 -0.74
N GLU A 18 19.69 -16.51 0.08
CA GLU A 18 18.70 -17.34 0.75
C GLU A 18 17.92 -16.52 1.80
N GLU A 19 18.64 -15.79 2.66
CA GLU A 19 18.04 -14.95 3.70
C GLU A 19 17.25 -13.77 3.10
N GLU A 20 17.76 -13.13 2.04
CA GLU A 20 17.02 -12.10 1.31
C GLU A 20 15.73 -12.64 0.68
N ARG A 21 15.78 -13.86 0.11
CA ARG A 21 14.60 -14.51 -0.46
C ARG A 21 13.57 -14.84 0.62
N LYS A 22 14.00 -15.35 1.77
CA LYS A 22 13.13 -15.62 2.93
C LYS A 22 12.53 -14.32 3.48
N PHE A 23 13.33 -13.26 3.59
CA PHE A 23 12.86 -11.94 4.01
C PHE A 23 11.80 -11.39 3.06
N ARG A 24 12.04 -11.43 1.74
CA ARG A 24 11.07 -10.99 0.72
C ARG A 24 9.79 -11.81 0.75
N PHE A 25 9.88 -13.12 0.99
CA PHE A 25 8.70 -13.97 1.13
C PHE A 25 7.89 -13.62 2.38
N ARG A 26 8.55 -13.45 3.53
CA ARG A 26 7.90 -13.02 4.78
C ARG A 26 7.28 -11.63 4.66
N ALA A 27 7.99 -10.68 4.08
CA ALA A 27 7.50 -9.33 3.81
C ALA A 27 6.31 -9.36 2.83
N GLY A 28 6.38 -10.18 1.79
CA GLY A 28 5.30 -10.37 0.83
C GLY A 28 4.06 -10.97 1.48
N ALA A 29 4.22 -12.01 2.30
CA ALA A 29 3.13 -12.64 3.03
C ALA A 29 2.47 -11.66 4.03
N PHE A 30 3.27 -10.86 4.74
CA PHE A 30 2.78 -9.82 5.63
C PHE A 30 2.00 -8.72 4.88
N LEU A 31 2.53 -8.23 3.77
CA LEU A 31 1.87 -7.18 3.00
C LEU A 31 0.57 -7.70 2.36
N ALA A 32 0.57 -8.94 1.90
CA ALA A 32 -0.63 -9.60 1.38
C ALA A 32 -1.70 -9.77 2.47
N SER A 33 -1.32 -10.17 3.68
CA SER A 33 -2.28 -10.34 4.77
C SER A 33 -2.87 -9.00 5.22
N VAL A 34 -2.03 -7.98 5.45
CA VAL A 34 -2.51 -6.63 5.80
C VAL A 34 -3.37 -6.04 4.69
N GLY A 35 -2.95 -6.20 3.43
CA GLY A 35 -3.72 -5.75 2.26
C GLY A 35 -5.08 -6.43 2.16
N ALA A 36 -5.14 -7.75 2.38
CA ALA A 36 -6.38 -8.50 2.40
C ALA A 36 -7.31 -8.04 3.53
N THR A 37 -6.78 -7.88 4.75
CA THR A 37 -7.56 -7.37 5.89
C THR A 37 -8.09 -5.96 5.63
N ALA A 38 -7.27 -5.08 5.05
CA ALA A 38 -7.68 -3.72 4.70
C ALA A 38 -8.78 -3.70 3.62
N ALA A 39 -8.67 -4.56 2.60
CA ALA A 39 -9.70 -4.69 1.56
C ALA A 39 -11.03 -5.16 2.15
N VAL A 40 -11.00 -6.19 3.00
CA VAL A 40 -12.21 -6.71 3.68
C VAL A 40 -12.82 -5.65 4.59
N ALA A 41 -12.00 -4.94 5.38
CA ALA A 41 -12.47 -3.89 6.27
C ALA A 41 -13.07 -2.69 5.51
N GLY A 42 -12.40 -2.24 4.44
CA GLY A 42 -12.87 -1.15 3.59
C GLY A 42 -14.17 -1.49 2.87
N PHE A 43 -14.26 -2.68 2.29
CA PHE A 43 -15.46 -3.14 1.59
C PHE A 43 -16.64 -3.33 2.56
N SER A 44 -16.38 -3.90 3.74
CA SER A 44 -17.40 -4.04 4.80
C SER A 44 -17.93 -2.68 5.27
N LYS A 45 -17.04 -1.68 5.43
CA LYS A 45 -17.43 -0.31 5.74
C LYS A 45 -18.27 0.33 4.64
N ALA A 46 -17.93 0.10 3.37
CA ALA A 46 -18.72 0.58 2.23
C ALA A 46 -20.14 -0.02 2.24
N ILE A 47 -20.27 -1.33 2.47
CA ILE A 47 -21.57 -2.00 2.57
C ILE A 47 -22.39 -1.42 3.75
N MET A 48 -21.78 -1.27 4.92
CA MET A 48 -22.47 -0.73 6.10
C MET A 48 -22.94 0.71 5.88
N THR A 49 -22.11 1.52 5.23
CA THR A 49 -22.45 2.92 4.89
C THR A 49 -23.59 2.98 3.87
N ALA A 50 -23.56 2.12 2.85
CA ALA A 50 -24.65 2.00 1.89
C ALA A 50 -25.96 1.58 2.58
N LYS A 51 -25.90 0.60 3.48
CA LYS A 51 -27.06 0.16 4.28
C LYS A 51 -27.62 1.27 5.18
N LYS A 52 -26.76 2.08 5.80
CA LYS A 52 -27.17 3.18 6.68
C LYS A 52 -27.81 4.33 5.90
N SER A 53 -27.32 4.60 4.69
CA SER A 53 -27.83 5.68 3.84
C SER A 53 -29.23 5.34 3.32
N ASP A 54 -29.45 4.10 2.85
CA ASP A 54 -30.72 3.71 2.23
C ASP A 54 -31.19 2.30 2.65
N PRO A 55 -31.68 2.09 3.88
CA PRO A 55 -32.07 0.76 4.37
C PRO A 55 -33.24 0.15 3.59
N LYS A 56 -34.23 0.96 3.19
CA LYS A 56 -35.41 0.49 2.42
C LYS A 56 -35.07 0.07 0.99
N TYR A 57 -34.13 0.76 0.34
CA TYR A 57 -33.69 0.44 -1.02
C TYR A 57 -32.59 -0.61 -1.04
N PHE A 58 -31.80 -0.72 0.02
CA PHE A 58 -30.81 -1.79 0.20
C PHE A 58 -31.49 -3.15 0.35
N ASP A 59 -32.54 -3.27 1.18
CA ASP A 59 -33.25 -4.54 1.40
C ASP A 59 -34.00 -5.00 0.14
N LYS A 60 -34.70 -4.06 -0.51
CA LYS A 60 -35.27 -4.26 -1.84
C LYS A 60 -34.20 -4.56 -2.89
N GLY A 61 -33.04 -3.93 -2.80
CA GLY A 61 -31.90 -4.13 -3.69
C GLY A 61 -31.25 -5.48 -3.48
N LEU A 62 -31.26 -6.03 -2.27
CA LEU A 62 -30.75 -7.38 -1.96
C LEU A 62 -31.72 -8.45 -2.49
N HIS A 63 -33.02 -8.28 -2.24
CA HIS A 63 -34.07 -9.17 -2.76
C HIS A 63 -34.25 -9.06 -4.28
N ALA A 64 -34.19 -7.85 -4.82
CA ALA A 64 -34.20 -7.60 -6.27
C ALA A 64 -32.87 -7.99 -6.90
N SER A 65 -31.72 -7.90 -6.22
CA SER A 65 -30.44 -8.40 -6.74
C SER A 65 -30.42 -9.93 -6.79
N LEU A 66 -31.20 -10.63 -5.97
CA LEU A 66 -31.39 -12.08 -6.07
C LEU A 66 -32.23 -12.47 -7.28
N SER A 67 -33.25 -11.69 -7.66
CA SER A 67 -34.11 -11.96 -8.83
C SER A 67 -33.60 -11.33 -10.14
N LEU A 68 -32.87 -10.21 -10.07
CA LEU A 68 -32.17 -9.53 -11.16
C LEU A 68 -30.76 -10.11 -11.37
N HIS A 69 -30.33 -11.06 -10.52
CA HIS A 69 -28.99 -11.64 -10.53
C HIS A 69 -28.57 -12.17 -11.91
N GLU A 70 -29.55 -12.64 -12.68
CA GLU A 70 -29.27 -13.38 -13.90
C GLU A 70 -28.86 -12.50 -15.09
N ALA A 71 -29.35 -11.26 -15.22
CA ALA A 71 -29.13 -10.45 -16.42
C ALA A 71 -28.38 -9.12 -16.21
N GLY A 72 -28.70 -8.35 -15.16
CA GLY A 72 -28.12 -7.00 -14.96
C GLY A 72 -26.85 -7.01 -14.11
N THR A 73 -26.84 -7.78 -13.03
CA THR A 73 -25.64 -7.88 -12.16
C THR A 73 -24.53 -8.69 -12.81
N SER A 74 -24.86 -9.68 -13.65
CA SER A 74 -23.87 -10.45 -14.41
C SER A 74 -23.09 -9.57 -15.39
N LEU A 75 -23.76 -8.59 -16.01
CA LEU A 75 -23.14 -7.58 -16.87
C LEU A 75 -22.27 -6.59 -16.08
N ALA A 76 -22.77 -6.11 -14.94
CA ALA A 76 -22.05 -5.19 -14.06
C ALA A 76 -20.81 -5.84 -13.41
N LEU A 77 -20.90 -7.10 -12.97
CA LEU A 77 -19.77 -7.85 -12.41
C LEU A 77 -18.70 -8.12 -13.47
N ARG A 78 -19.09 -8.41 -14.71
CA ARG A 78 -18.13 -8.49 -15.82
C ARG A 78 -17.46 -7.14 -16.07
N ALA A 79 -18.23 -6.06 -16.19
CA ALA A 79 -17.66 -4.72 -16.40
C ALA A 79 -16.71 -4.31 -15.26
N LEU A 80 -17.09 -4.57 -14.01
CA LEU A 80 -16.27 -4.30 -12.83
C LEU A 80 -15.01 -5.19 -12.79
N GLY A 81 -15.14 -6.47 -13.16
CA GLY A 81 -14.02 -7.41 -13.26
C GLY A 81 -12.99 -7.01 -14.31
N TRP A 82 -13.43 -6.70 -15.54
CA TRP A 82 -12.54 -6.18 -16.59
C TRP A 82 -11.96 -4.81 -16.18
N GLY A 83 -12.76 -3.93 -15.56
CA GLY A 83 -12.30 -2.63 -15.07
C GLY A 83 -11.21 -2.74 -14.00
N THR A 84 -11.35 -3.66 -13.03
CA THR A 84 -10.32 -3.90 -12.01
C THR A 84 -9.06 -4.53 -12.60
N LEU A 85 -9.20 -5.46 -13.56
CA LEU A 85 -8.06 -5.99 -14.31
C LEU A 85 -7.31 -4.89 -15.07
N TYR A 86 -8.03 -4.03 -15.80
CA TYR A 86 -7.43 -2.89 -16.51
C TYR A 86 -6.84 -1.86 -15.55
N ALA A 87 -7.42 -1.65 -14.37
CA ALA A 87 -6.86 -0.74 -13.38
C ALA A 87 -5.52 -1.25 -12.84
N ILE A 88 -5.43 -2.55 -12.51
CA ILE A 88 -4.19 -3.17 -12.03
C ILE A 88 -3.13 -3.19 -13.15
N LEU A 89 -3.51 -3.63 -14.35
CA LEU A 89 -2.60 -3.68 -15.51
C LEU A 89 -2.18 -2.29 -15.95
N GLY A 90 -3.10 -1.34 -16.03
CA GLY A 90 -2.83 0.04 -16.45
C GLY A 90 -1.95 0.77 -15.45
N THR A 91 -2.30 0.74 -14.17
CA THR A 91 -1.48 1.37 -13.11
C THR A 91 -0.12 0.70 -13.01
N GLY A 92 -0.06 -0.63 -13.11
CA GLY A 92 1.20 -1.38 -13.15
C GLY A 92 2.08 -1.00 -14.34
N THR A 93 1.48 -0.89 -15.54
CA THR A 93 2.20 -0.53 -16.78
C THR A 93 2.65 0.92 -16.74
N ILE A 94 1.86 1.85 -16.22
CA ILE A 94 2.25 3.26 -16.06
C ILE A 94 3.40 3.38 -15.06
N CYS A 95 3.30 2.74 -13.89
CA CYS A 95 4.39 2.69 -12.90
C CYS A 95 5.66 2.05 -13.49
N PHE A 96 5.52 0.98 -14.25
CA PHE A 96 6.64 0.35 -14.96
C PHE A 96 7.22 1.25 -16.06
N GLY A 97 6.37 1.99 -16.77
CA GLY A 97 6.76 2.98 -17.77
C GLY A 97 7.57 4.13 -17.15
N ILE A 98 7.12 4.66 -16.01
CA ILE A 98 7.86 5.67 -15.24
C ILE A 98 9.19 5.09 -14.75
N TRP A 99 9.21 3.84 -14.28
CA TRP A 99 10.45 3.17 -13.88
C TRP A 99 11.41 2.98 -15.06
N LYS A 100 10.91 2.60 -16.25
CA LYS A 100 11.68 2.46 -17.49
C LYS A 100 12.20 3.79 -18.02
N LEU A 101 11.41 4.86 -17.96
CA LEU A 101 11.82 6.20 -18.39
C LEU A 101 12.79 6.85 -17.40
N SER A 102 12.73 6.47 -16.11
CA SER A 102 13.64 6.96 -15.08
C SER A 102 15.09 6.44 -15.23
N GLY A 103 15.35 5.47 -16.11
CA GLY A 103 16.71 4.96 -16.41
C GLY A 103 17.40 4.22 -15.26
N ALA A 104 16.73 4.07 -14.12
CA ALA A 104 17.27 3.42 -12.92
C ALA A 104 17.20 1.89 -13.05
N LYS A 105 18.36 1.23 -12.97
CA LYS A 105 18.41 -0.24 -13.01
C LYS A 105 18.06 -0.88 -11.66
N ASP A 106 18.04 -0.07 -10.59
CA ASP A 106 17.74 -0.50 -9.23
C ASP A 106 16.75 0.44 -8.52
N MET A 107 15.96 -0.10 -7.57
CA MET A 107 15.05 0.71 -6.75
C MET A 107 15.77 1.81 -5.95
N LYS A 108 17.04 1.58 -5.63
CA LYS A 108 17.89 2.55 -4.92
C LYS A 108 18.22 3.75 -5.80
N GLU A 109 18.56 3.51 -7.07
CA GLU A 109 18.78 4.56 -8.07
C GLU A 109 17.48 5.29 -8.42
N PHE A 110 16.34 4.60 -8.48
CA PHE A 110 15.05 5.24 -8.70
C PHE A 110 14.74 6.23 -7.57
N ARG A 111 14.92 5.79 -6.30
CA ARG A 111 14.73 6.67 -5.14
C ARG A 111 15.70 7.85 -5.15
N GLU A 112 16.96 7.64 -5.52
CA GLU A 112 17.97 8.72 -5.56
C GLU A 112 17.73 9.69 -6.72
N SER A 113 17.31 9.21 -7.90
CA SER A 113 16.99 10.03 -9.07
C SER A 113 15.68 10.81 -8.88
N MET A 114 14.64 10.15 -8.36
CA MET A 114 13.38 10.77 -7.95
C MET A 114 13.61 11.79 -6.82
N GLY A 115 14.45 11.47 -5.83
CA GLY A 115 14.82 12.36 -4.74
C GLY A 115 15.70 13.56 -5.17
N ARG A 116 16.29 13.52 -6.36
CA ARG A 116 16.96 14.67 -7.00
C ARG A 116 16.00 15.49 -7.85
N ALA A 117 15.01 14.85 -8.47
CA ALA A 117 13.98 15.51 -9.28
C ALA A 117 13.00 16.34 -8.42
N PHE A 118 12.72 15.88 -7.19
CA PHE A 118 11.96 16.68 -6.24
C PHE A 118 12.86 17.66 -5.49
N PRO A 119 12.45 18.94 -5.32
CA PRO A 119 13.18 19.88 -4.50
C PRO A 119 13.26 19.32 -3.08
N ARG A 120 14.50 19.17 -2.57
CA ARG A 120 14.73 18.73 -1.20
C ARG A 120 14.03 19.71 -0.26
N VAL A 121 13.01 19.23 0.44
CA VAL A 121 12.38 20.00 1.52
C VAL A 121 13.48 20.33 2.53
N PRO A 122 13.79 21.62 2.74
CA PRO A 122 14.79 22.01 3.72
C PRO A 122 14.32 21.53 5.09
N ARG A 123 15.20 20.84 5.81
CA ARG A 123 14.96 20.53 7.22
C ARG A 123 14.85 21.86 7.98
N ASN A 124 13.79 21.97 8.78
CA ASN A 124 13.49 23.15 9.56
C ASN A 124 14.42 23.19 10.79
N ASP A 125 15.63 23.72 10.61
CA ASP A 125 16.57 24.03 11.70
C ASP A 125 16.66 25.56 11.83
N PRO A 126 16.16 26.20 12.92
CA PRO A 126 15.59 25.63 14.13
C PRO A 126 14.09 25.26 14.01
N PRO A 127 13.62 24.25 14.77
CA PRO A 127 12.28 23.68 14.65
C PRO A 127 11.21 24.64 15.17
N ARG A 128 10.46 25.26 14.25
CA ARG A 128 9.25 26.05 14.57
C ARG A 128 7.97 25.22 14.74
N SER A 129 7.99 23.91 14.44
CA SER A 129 6.84 23.01 14.63
C SER A 129 7.26 21.54 14.77
N ARG A 130 6.68 20.81 15.74
CA ARG A 130 6.89 19.37 15.98
C ARG A 130 6.12 18.54 14.93
N THR A 131 6.61 18.53 13.70
CA THR A 131 6.09 17.65 12.62
C THR A 131 6.94 16.40 12.42
N GLU A 132 8.05 16.29 13.16
CA GLU A 132 8.88 15.09 13.26
C GLU A 132 8.52 14.34 14.55
N PHE A 133 7.77 13.25 14.40
CA PHE A 133 7.53 12.28 15.46
C PHE A 133 8.48 11.11 15.26
N ASP A 134 9.10 10.63 16.33
CA ASP A 134 10.06 9.52 16.27
C ASP A 134 9.37 8.17 15.94
N GLY A 135 8.04 8.13 16.09
CA GLY A 135 7.21 7.03 15.63
C GLY A 135 5.75 7.19 16.05
N LEU A 136 4.95 6.17 15.75
CA LEU A 136 3.55 6.09 16.18
C LEU A 136 3.41 6.17 17.70
N THR A 137 4.37 5.61 18.45
CA THR A 137 4.41 5.70 19.92
C THR A 137 4.60 7.14 20.39
N ASP A 138 5.53 7.89 19.80
CA ASP A 138 5.77 9.30 20.13
C ASP A 138 4.57 10.19 19.72
N LEU A 139 3.96 9.90 18.56
CA LEU A 139 2.72 10.54 18.14
C LEU A 139 1.57 10.28 19.10
N MET A 140 1.37 9.03 19.54
CA MET A 140 0.30 8.67 20.47
C MET A 140 0.53 9.29 21.84
N GLN A 141 1.79 9.34 22.30
CA GLN A 141 2.16 10.00 23.55
C GLN A 141 1.95 11.53 23.47
N TYR A 142 2.21 12.14 22.31
CA TYR A 142 1.88 13.54 22.08
C TYR A 142 0.37 13.79 22.09
N LEU A 143 -0.41 12.97 21.40
CA LEU A 143 -1.88 13.09 21.34
C LEU A 143 -2.54 12.86 22.70
N SER A 144 -2.05 11.90 23.50
CA SER A 144 -2.57 11.67 24.85
C SER A 144 -2.31 12.86 25.77
N THR A 145 -1.10 13.42 25.70
CA THR A 145 -0.72 14.60 26.49
C THR A 145 -1.51 15.85 26.07
N TRP A 146 -1.80 16.00 24.77
CA TRP A 146 -2.63 17.09 24.24
C TRP A 146 -4.11 16.99 24.65
N GLY A 147 -4.65 15.76 24.67
CA GLY A 147 -6.03 15.51 25.12
C GLY A 147 -6.24 15.85 26.59
N SER A 148 -5.31 15.47 27.48
CA SER A 148 -5.43 15.68 28.93
C SER A 148 -5.31 17.14 29.38
N THR A 149 -4.71 18.02 28.58
CA THR A 149 -4.61 19.46 28.90
C THR A 149 -5.95 20.19 28.76
N LYS A 150 -6.91 19.63 28.01
CA LYS A 150 -8.22 20.28 27.79
C LYS A 150 -9.21 20.12 28.94
N ASP A 151 -8.93 19.24 29.89
CA ASP A 151 -9.85 18.90 30.99
C ASP A 151 -9.53 19.65 32.30
N GLU A 152 -8.50 20.51 32.30
CA GLU A 152 -8.05 21.31 33.45
C GLU A 152 -8.17 22.83 33.21
N ASN A 153 -9.24 23.29 32.54
CA ASN A 153 -9.67 24.70 32.58
C ASN A 153 -11.17 24.87 32.32
#